data_AF-T1A2W6-F1
#
_entry.id   AF-T1A2W6-F1
#
_cell.length_a   1.000
_cell.length_b   1.000
_cell.length_c   1.000
_cell.angle_alpha   90.00
_cell.angle_beta   90.00
_cell.angle_gamma   90.00
#
_symmetry.space_group_name_H-M   'P 1'
#
loop_
_entity.id
_entity.type
_entity.pdbx_description
1 polymer ?
#
loop_
_entity_poly.entity_id
_entity_poly.type
_entity_poly.pdbx_seq_one_letter_code
_entity_poly.pdbx_strand_id
1 'polypeptide(L)' 'MVVKRQCSFCADEIEPGTGMMFVKRDGTVYNFCSGSCRKQQLH' A
#
# COMPACT_ATOMS: atom_id res chain seq x y z
N MET A 1 -19.25 -6.25 -1.17
CA MET A 1 -18.12 -7.11 -0.78
C MET A 1 -16.93 -6.20 -0.54
N VAL A 2 -16.33 -6.26 0.64
CA VAL A 2 -15.29 -5.32 1.04
C VAL A 2 -13.93 -5.99 0.82
N VAL A 3 -13.16 -5.50 -0.14
CA VAL A 3 -11.87 -6.09 -0.50
C VAL A 3 -10.83 -5.57 0.47
N LYS A 4 -10.42 -6.43 1.41
CA LYS A 4 -9.26 -6.18 2.25
C LYS A 4 -8.00 -6.31 1.40
N ARG A 5 -7.10 -5.34 1.48
CA ARG A 5 -5.81 -5.36 0.78
C ARG A 5 -4.69 -5.46 1.80
N GLN A 6 -3.61 -6.14 1.47
CA GLN A 6 -2.43 -6.17 2.32
C GLN A 6 -1.44 -5.08 1.92
N CYS A 7 -0.80 -4.49 2.93
CA CYS A 7 0.30 -3.55 2.72
C CYS A 7 1.51 -4.28 2.16
N SER A 8 2.06 -3.80 1.05
CA SER A 8 3.22 -4.39 0.39
C SER A 8 4.53 -4.23 1.19
N PHE A 9 4.52 -3.42 2.25
CA PHE A 9 5.69 -3.16 3.09
C PHE A 9 5.63 -3.91 4.43
N CYS A 10 4.60 -3.65 5.24
CA CYS A 10 4.47 -4.22 6.59
C CYS A 10 3.60 -5.50 6.64
N ALA A 11 3.05 -5.94 5.50
CA ALA A 11 2.11 -7.07 5.41
C ALA A 11 0.81 -6.94 6.23
N ASP A 12 0.57 -5.79 6.89
CA ASP A 12 -0.68 -5.53 7.60
C ASP A 12 -1.89 -5.45 6.66
N GLU A 13 -3.06 -5.81 7.19
CA GLU A 13 -4.33 -5.57 6.53
C GLU A 13 -4.63 -4.06 6.48
N ILE A 14 -4.89 -3.56 5.28
CA ILE A 14 -5.34 -2.20 5.03
C ILE A 14 -6.85 -2.18 5.17
N GLU A 15 -7.33 -1.42 6.14
CA GLU A 15 -8.75 -1.19 6.32
C GLU A 15 -9.36 -0.53 5.06
N PRO A 16 -10.50 -1.05 4.59
CA PRO A 16 -11.17 -0.58 3.38
C PRO A 16 -11.56 0.89 3.50
N GLY A 17 -11.20 1.68 2.48
CA GLY A 17 -11.37 3.15 2.51
C GLY A 17 -10.20 3.90 3.15
N THR A 18 -9.19 3.19 3.65
CA THR A 18 -7.95 3.75 4.18
C THR A 18 -6.74 3.29 3.35
N GLY A 19 -5.61 3.98 3.50
CA GLY A 19 -4.36 3.66 2.79
C GLY A 19 -4.24 4.35 1.43
N MET A 20 -3.23 3.95 0.67
CA MET A 20 -2.92 4.54 -0.63
C MET A 20 -2.31 3.53 -1.58
N MET A 21 -2.62 3.71 -2.87
CA MET A 21 -2.09 2.90 -3.96
C MET A 21 -1.02 3.71 -4.69
N PHE A 22 0.16 3.13 -4.85
CA PHE A 22 1.28 3.73 -5.58
C PHE A 22 1.62 2.85 -6.78
N VAL A 23 1.56 3.44 -7.98
CA VAL A 23 1.87 2.74 -9.22
C VAL A 23 3.21 3.26 -9.73
N LYS A 24 4.20 2.38 -9.84
CA LYS A 24 5.49 2.74 -10.41
C LYS A 24 5.41 2.81 -11.94
N ARG A 25 6.42 3.45 -12.54
CA ARG A 25 6.50 3.62 -14.01
C ARG A 25 6.62 2.29 -14.76
N ASP A 26 7.16 1.25 -14.13
CA ASP A 26 7.25 -0.13 -14.65
C ASP A 26 5.92 -0.90 -14.58
N GLY A 27 4.87 -0.33 -13.99
CA GLY A 27 3.56 -0.97 -13.86
C GLY A 27 3.37 -1.73 -12.55
N THR A 28 4.40 -1.86 -11.71
CA THR A 28 4.26 -2.45 -10.38
C THR A 28 3.34 -1.61 -9.49
N VAL A 29 2.35 -2.25 -8.87
CA VAL A 29 1.40 -1.63 -7.94
C VAL A 29 1.78 -1.98 -6.51
N TYR A 30 1.97 -0.95 -5.68
CA TYR A 30 2.15 -1.09 -4.23
C TYR A 30 0.95 -0.54 -3.49
N ASN A 31 0.51 -1.27 -2.47
CA ASN A 31 -0.50 -0.80 -1.53
C ASN A 31 0.19 -0.47 -0.21
N PHE A 32 -0.02 0.73 0.30
CA PHE A 32 0.56 1.17 1.56
C PHE A 32 -0.54 1.51 2.57
N CYS A 33 -0.40 1.00 3.80
CA CYS A 33 -1.29 1.35 4.91
C CYS A 33 -1.07 2.81 5.38
N SER A 34 0.17 3.32 5.30
CA SER A 34 0.56 4.60 5.88
C SER A 34 1.64 5.35 5.07
N GLY A 35 1.72 6.66 5.28
CA GLY A 35 2.75 7.55 4.72
C GLY A 35 4.17 7.08 4.98
N SER A 36 4.39 6.52 6.17
CA SER A 36 5.66 5.98 6.67
C SER A 36 6.14 4.81 5.81
N CYS A 37 5.25 3.85 5.50
CA CYS A 37 5.56 2.68 4.70
C CYS A 37 5.94 3.06 3.26
N ARG A 38 5.23 4.04 2.69
CA ARG A 38 5.58 4.57 1.37
C ARG A 38 6.97 5.19 1.36
N LYS A 39 7.30 6.00 2.38
CA LYS A 39 8.63 6.59 2.49
C LYS A 39 9.68 5.49 2.62
N GLN A 40 9.53 4.55 3.55
CA GLN A 40 10.52 3.48 3.77
C GLN A 40 10.72 2.54 2.55
N GLN A 41 9.70 2.33 1.72
CA GLN A 41 9.81 1.51 0.51
C GLN A 41 10.39 2.29 -0.70
N LEU A 42 10.26 3.62 -0.73
CA LEU A 42 10.66 4.48 -1.86
C LEU A 42 11.86 5.39 -1.56
N HIS A 43 12.46 5.28 -0.37
CA HIS A 43 13.69 5.95 0.05
C HIS A 43 14.71 4.88 0.41
#